data_AF-A0A835QI33-F1
#
_entry.id   AF-A0A835QI33-F1
#
_cell.length_a   1.000
_cell.length_b   1.000
_cell.length_c   1.000
_cell.angle_alpha   90.00
_cell.angle_beta   90.00
_cell.angle_gamma   90.00
#
_symmetry.space_group_name_H-M   'P 1'
#
loop_
_entity.id
_entity.type
_entity.pdbx_description
1 polymer ?
#
loop_
_entity_poly.entity_id
_entity_poly.type
_entity_poly.pdbx_seq_one_letter_code
_entity_poly.pdbx_strand_id
1 'polypeptide(L)'
;MGRLDHELINLKAKLQEAKVGRLSHELVDSLQKTITEREKKLLPTYAQIATKFAELHDTSLRMAAKGVVREVVDWKSSRTFFYNRLNRRVSEWSLIKSAKEASGEELSDKSALELIKNWFLASGAEWVDDEAFFAWKDDAHGCQTHLKELRAKRVLSQLSRLGESASDLDALRQGLAALLSRVDPSSRGKLIEDFTKLAE
;
A
#
# COMPACT_ATOMS: atom_id res chain seq x y z
N MET A 1 20.37 -32.06 20.62
CA MET A 1 21.52 -32.96 20.41
C MET A 1 21.11 -34.43 20.39
N GLY A 2 20.41 -34.95 21.41
CA GLY A 2 20.02 -36.38 21.49
C GLY A 2 19.04 -36.92 20.45
N ARG A 3 18.68 -36.13 19.44
CA ARG A 3 17.92 -36.56 18.27
C ARG A 3 18.82 -36.81 17.04
N LEU A 4 19.96 -36.13 16.96
CA LEU A 4 20.78 -36.06 15.73
C LEU A 4 22.24 -36.48 15.95
N ASP A 5 22.78 -36.38 17.17
CA ASP A 5 24.14 -36.85 17.47
C ASP A 5 24.15 -38.34 17.80
N HIS A 6 24.68 -39.17 16.90
CA HIS A 6 24.70 -40.63 17.05
C HIS A 6 25.47 -41.10 18.29
N GLU A 7 26.56 -40.43 18.65
CA GLU A 7 27.35 -40.78 19.84
C GLU A 7 26.54 -40.52 21.11
N LEU A 8 25.89 -39.36 21.22
CA LEU A 8 25.01 -39.04 22.34
C LEU A 8 23.80 -39.98 22.42
N ILE A 9 23.20 -40.36 21.29
CA ILE A 9 22.10 -41.33 21.23
C ILE A 9 22.56 -42.67 21.81
N ASN A 10 23.71 -43.18 21.34
CA ASN A 10 24.26 -44.46 21.81
C ASN A 10 24.63 -44.42 23.30
N LEU A 11 25.26 -43.34 23.78
CA LEU A 11 25.60 -43.18 25.19
C LEU A 11 24.34 -43.11 26.08
N LYS A 12 23.29 -42.41 25.64
CA LYS A 12 22.01 -42.36 26.36
C LYS A 12 21.29 -43.71 26.38
N ALA A 13 21.36 -44.49 25.29
CA ALA A 13 20.83 -45.86 25.26
C ALA A 13 21.56 -46.77 26.26
N LYS A 14 22.91 -46.76 26.24
CA LYS A 14 23.74 -47.52 27.21
C LYS A 14 23.46 -47.13 28.66
N LEU A 15 23.25 -45.84 28.93
CA LEU A 15 22.89 -45.36 30.26
C LEU A 15 21.52 -45.92 30.72
N GLN A 16 20.55 -46.01 29.81
CA GLN A 16 19.24 -46.59 30.12
C GLN A 16 19.34 -48.09 30.40
N GLU A 17 20.07 -48.83 29.57
CA GLU A 17 20.32 -50.26 29.78
C GLU A 17 21.02 -50.52 31.12
N ALA A 18 22.01 -49.71 31.48
CA ALA A 18 22.72 -49.83 32.76
C ALA A 18 21.81 -49.58 33.97
N LYS A 19 20.86 -48.64 33.86
CA LYS A 19 19.87 -48.36 34.91
C LYS A 19 18.84 -49.49 35.05
N VAL A 20 18.35 -50.02 33.93
CA VAL A 20 17.38 -51.14 33.92
C VAL A 20 18.02 -52.43 34.43
N GLY A 21 19.26 -52.71 34.02
CA GLY A 21 20.03 -53.88 34.43
C GLY A 21 20.56 -53.83 35.87
N ARG A 22 20.30 -52.75 36.62
CA ARG A 22 20.87 -52.51 37.97
C ARG A 22 22.39 -52.70 38.02
N LEU A 23 23.10 -52.22 37.00
CA LEU A 23 24.57 -52.25 36.97
C LEU A 23 25.15 -51.30 38.03
N SER A 24 26.46 -51.41 38.29
CA SER A 24 27.13 -50.67 39.38
C SER A 24 26.92 -49.15 39.26
N HIS A 25 26.79 -48.49 40.43
CA HIS A 25 26.66 -47.04 40.53
C HIS A 25 27.81 -46.31 39.81
N GLU A 26 29.04 -46.85 39.91
CA GLU A 26 30.23 -46.33 39.26
C GLU A 26 30.11 -46.31 37.72
N LEU A 27 29.51 -47.34 37.12
CA LEU A 27 29.30 -47.40 35.67
C LEU A 27 28.28 -46.35 35.23
N VAL A 28 27.19 -46.17 35.99
CA VAL A 28 26.17 -45.15 35.72
C VAL A 28 26.77 -43.74 35.79
N ASP A 29 27.58 -43.47 36.82
CA ASP A 29 28.26 -42.18 36.99
C ASP A 29 29.25 -41.90 35.86
N SER A 30 30.02 -42.91 35.44
CA SER A 30 30.99 -42.75 34.35
C SER A 30 30.29 -42.41 33.02
N LEU A 31 29.20 -43.11 32.68
CA LEU A 31 28.40 -42.84 31.49
C LEU A 31 27.78 -41.43 31.53
N GLN A 32 27.28 -41.01 32.69
CA GLN A 32 26.73 -39.67 32.87
C GLN A 32 27.78 -38.58 32.66
N LYS A 33 29.02 -38.80 33.14
CA LYS A 33 30.14 -37.89 32.93
C LYS A 33 30.53 -37.79 31.45
N THR A 34 30.64 -38.92 30.75
CA THR A 34 30.96 -38.94 29.31
C THR A 34 29.88 -38.26 28.47
N ILE A 35 28.59 -38.46 28.80
CA ILE A 35 27.48 -37.74 28.16
C ILE A 35 27.63 -36.23 28.36
N THR A 36 27.89 -35.79 29.59
CA THR A 36 28.04 -34.37 29.91
C THR A 36 29.22 -33.74 29.17
N GLU A 37 30.35 -34.45 29.06
CA GLU A 37 31.51 -34.00 28.29
C GLU A 37 31.20 -33.89 26.79
N ARG A 38 30.47 -34.85 26.22
CA ARG A 38 30.02 -34.80 24.82
C ARG A 38 29.06 -33.63 24.59
N GLU A 39 28.08 -33.41 25.46
CA GLU A 39 27.15 -32.27 25.38
C GLU A 39 27.92 -30.94 25.43
N LYS A 40 28.89 -30.81 26.33
CA LYS A 40 29.74 -29.61 26.43
C LYS A 40 30.55 -29.36 25.15
N LYS A 41 31.11 -30.42 24.55
CA LYS A 41 31.84 -30.33 23.27
C LYS A 41 30.93 -29.92 22.11
N LEU A 42 29.69 -30.41 22.08
CA LEU A 42 28.73 -30.14 21.02
C LEU A 42 28.05 -28.77 21.13
N LEU A 43 28.02 -28.18 22.33
CA LEU A 43 27.26 -26.97 22.62
C LEU A 43 27.58 -25.79 21.68
N PRO A 44 28.85 -25.44 21.39
CA PRO A 44 29.15 -24.32 20.51
C PRO A 44 28.61 -24.53 19.08
N THR A 45 28.74 -25.74 18.55
CA THR A 45 28.25 -26.07 17.19
C THR A 45 26.72 -26.05 17.14
N TYR A 46 26.04 -26.65 18.12
CA TYR A 46 24.58 -26.63 18.16
C TYR A 46 24.01 -25.24 18.43
N ALA A 47 24.73 -24.37 19.13
CA ALA A 47 24.36 -22.97 19.26
C ALA A 47 24.40 -22.28 17.88
N GLN A 48 25.46 -22.48 17.08
CA GLN A 48 25.52 -21.95 15.72
C GLN A 48 24.39 -22.49 14.82
N ILE A 49 24.07 -23.79 14.93
CA ILE A 49 22.95 -24.39 14.20
C ILE A 49 21.63 -23.74 14.63
N ALA A 50 21.40 -23.54 15.93
CA ALA A 50 20.20 -22.89 16.44
C ALA A 50 20.10 -21.43 15.96
N THR A 51 21.21 -20.69 15.94
CA THR A 51 21.26 -19.33 15.37
C THR A 51 20.90 -19.35 13.89
N LYS A 52 21.52 -20.24 13.09
CA LYS A 52 21.20 -20.35 11.66
C LYS A 52 19.76 -20.78 11.42
N PHE A 53 19.22 -21.66 12.26
CA PHE A 53 17.81 -22.02 12.23
C PHE A 53 16.93 -20.79 12.45
N ALA A 54 17.23 -19.96 13.46
CA ALA A 54 16.50 -18.72 13.70
C ALA A 54 16.63 -17.73 12.51
N GLU A 55 17.82 -17.55 11.95
CA GLU A 55 18.04 -16.69 10.77
C GLU A 55 17.19 -17.09 9.56
N LEU A 56 16.89 -18.38 9.37
CA LEU A 56 16.00 -18.83 8.28
C LEU A 56 14.55 -18.34 8.43
N HIS A 57 14.14 -17.93 9.64
CA HIS A 57 12.86 -17.27 9.86
C HIS A 57 12.90 -15.79 9.44
N ASP A 58 14.07 -15.14 9.52
CA ASP A 58 14.27 -13.70 9.33
C ASP A 58 14.69 -13.37 7.89
N THR A 59 13.95 -13.91 6.92
CA THR A 59 14.23 -13.68 5.50
C THR A 59 13.28 -12.65 4.89
N SER A 60 13.79 -11.84 3.97
CA SER A 60 12.98 -10.89 3.19
C SER A 60 11.85 -11.59 2.42
N LEU A 61 12.10 -12.81 1.95
CA LEU A 61 11.08 -13.65 1.31
C LEU A 61 9.97 -14.04 2.30
N ARG A 62 10.30 -14.35 3.55
CA ARG A 62 9.29 -14.60 4.60
C ARG A 62 8.46 -13.34 4.86
N MET A 63 9.09 -12.16 4.89
CA MET A 63 8.39 -10.89 5.04
C MET A 63 7.40 -10.65 3.88
N ALA A 64 7.81 -10.90 2.64
CA ALA A 64 6.93 -10.78 1.47
C ALA A 64 5.78 -11.80 1.50
N ALA A 65 6.07 -13.06 1.83
CA ALA A 65 5.05 -14.11 1.97
C ALA A 65 4.03 -13.84 3.09
N LYS A 66 4.44 -13.08 4.12
CA LYS A 66 3.54 -12.60 5.19
C LYS A 66 2.80 -11.31 4.84
N GLY A 67 3.08 -10.71 3.69
CA GLY A 67 2.43 -9.48 3.24
C GLY A 67 2.81 -8.23 4.05
N VAL A 68 3.85 -8.30 4.90
CA VAL A 68 4.31 -7.12 5.66
C VAL A 68 5.12 -6.16 4.79
N VAL A 69 5.65 -6.65 3.68
CA VAL A 69 6.24 -5.85 2.59
C VAL A 69 5.58 -6.22 1.27
N ARG A 70 5.60 -5.31 0.30
CA ARG A 70 4.98 -5.54 -1.02
C ARG A 70 5.79 -6.49 -1.88
N GLU A 71 7.11 -6.31 -1.91
CA GLU A 71 8.03 -7.12 -2.71
C GLU A 71 9.46 -7.02 -2.17
N VAL A 72 10.31 -7.98 -2.56
CA VAL A 72 11.75 -7.95 -2.30
C VAL A 72 12.44 -7.36 -3.52
N VAL A 73 13.25 -6.31 -3.30
CA VAL A 73 13.89 -5.55 -4.38
C VAL A 73 15.37 -5.93 -4.47
N ASP A 74 15.85 -6.24 -5.69
CA ASP A 74 17.27 -6.44 -5.93
C ASP A 74 18.05 -5.12 -5.80
N TRP A 75 19.20 -5.17 -5.13
CA TRP A 75 20.00 -3.97 -4.88
C TRP A 75 20.45 -3.29 -6.17
N LYS A 76 20.79 -4.06 -7.20
CA LYS A 76 21.31 -3.52 -8.47
C LYS A 76 20.28 -2.67 -9.22
N SER A 77 19.00 -3.04 -9.15
CA SER A 77 17.89 -2.31 -9.79
C SER A 77 17.15 -1.35 -8.84
N SER A 78 17.53 -1.33 -7.56
CA SER A 78 16.85 -0.57 -6.50
C SER A 78 16.67 0.92 -6.81
N ARG A 79 17.69 1.56 -7.40
CA ARG A 79 17.62 2.99 -7.77
C ARG A 79 16.48 3.27 -8.74
N THR A 80 16.42 2.53 -9.85
CA THR A 80 15.40 2.70 -10.88
C THR A 80 14.01 2.35 -10.33
N PHE A 81 13.94 1.25 -9.57
CA PHE A 81 12.71 0.82 -8.91
C PHE A 81 12.12 1.92 -8.01
N PHE A 82 12.91 2.46 -7.08
CA PHE A 82 12.43 3.49 -6.15
C PHE A 82 12.20 4.83 -6.82
N TYR A 83 12.96 5.17 -7.87
CA TYR A 83 12.72 6.37 -8.67
C TYR A 83 11.31 6.32 -9.31
N ASN A 84 11.00 5.25 -10.05
CA ASN A 84 9.70 5.08 -10.69
C ASN A 84 8.58 5.06 -9.65
N ARG A 85 8.77 4.31 -8.55
CA ARG A 85 7.76 4.19 -7.50
C ARG A 85 7.46 5.50 -6.79
N LEU A 86 8.51 6.30 -6.52
CA LEU A 86 8.34 7.61 -5.91
C LEU A 86 7.66 8.58 -6.89
N ASN A 87 8.10 8.60 -8.14
CA ASN A 87 7.51 9.44 -9.18
C ASN A 87 6.00 9.15 -9.35
N ARG A 88 5.65 7.85 -9.39
CA ARG A 88 4.25 7.39 -9.43
C ARG A 88 3.45 7.91 -8.24
N ARG A 89 3.95 7.74 -7.00
CA ARG A 89 3.26 8.19 -5.77
C ARG A 89 3.07 9.70 -5.71
N VAL A 90 4.08 10.49 -6.08
CA VAL A 90 3.97 11.96 -6.12
C VAL A 90 2.93 12.37 -7.15
N SER A 91 2.90 11.70 -8.30
CA SER A 91 1.92 11.94 -9.35
C SER A 91 0.50 11.57 -8.95
N GLU A 92 0.29 10.43 -8.29
CA GLU A 92 -1.01 10.06 -7.69
C GLU A 92 -1.48 11.11 -6.70
N TRP A 93 -0.59 11.57 -5.81
CA TRP A 93 -0.94 12.57 -4.79
C TRP A 93 -1.34 13.92 -5.42
N SER A 94 -0.63 14.35 -6.47
CA SER A 94 -1.00 15.53 -7.24
C SER A 94 -2.38 15.41 -7.90
N LEU A 95 -2.73 14.24 -8.44
CA LEU A 95 -4.06 13.98 -8.98
C LEU A 95 -5.13 13.94 -7.89
N ILE A 96 -4.86 13.32 -6.74
CA ILE A 96 -5.75 13.30 -5.58
C ILE A 96 -6.08 14.74 -5.16
N LYS A 97 -5.06 15.60 -5.03
CA LYS A 97 -5.24 17.01 -4.71
C LYS A 97 -6.13 17.71 -5.74
N SER A 98 -5.87 17.49 -7.03
CA SER A 98 -6.66 18.07 -8.13
C SER A 98 -8.12 17.58 -8.12
N ALA A 99 -8.35 16.30 -7.82
CA ALA A 99 -9.68 15.71 -7.73
C ALA A 99 -10.46 16.25 -6.52
N LYS A 100 -9.80 16.42 -5.36
CA LYS A 100 -10.40 17.05 -4.18
C LYS A 100 -10.75 18.52 -4.45
N GLU A 101 -9.83 19.27 -5.05
CA GLU A 101 -10.09 20.65 -5.46
C GLU A 101 -11.22 20.75 -6.49
N ALA A 102 -11.39 19.76 -7.37
CA ALA A 102 -12.49 19.70 -8.33
C ALA A 102 -13.84 19.36 -7.67
N SER A 103 -13.84 18.40 -6.73
CA SER A 103 -15.05 17.91 -6.05
C SER A 103 -15.50 18.78 -4.88
N GLY A 104 -14.61 19.56 -4.26
CA GLY A 104 -14.84 20.24 -2.98
C GLY A 104 -14.31 19.44 -1.77
N GLU A 105 -14.37 20.02 -0.57
CA GLU A 105 -13.75 19.47 0.66
C GLU A 105 -14.40 18.17 1.20
N GLU A 106 -15.43 17.64 0.55
CA GLU A 106 -16.14 16.44 1.01
C GLU A 106 -15.46 15.11 0.61
N LEU A 107 -14.46 15.15 -0.28
CA LEU A 107 -13.82 13.95 -0.81
C LEU A 107 -12.61 13.52 0.04
N SER A 108 -12.67 12.34 0.64
CA SER A 108 -11.53 11.75 1.36
C SER A 108 -10.39 11.36 0.40
N ASP A 109 -9.15 11.33 0.89
CA ASP A 109 -7.98 10.93 0.08
C ASP A 109 -8.13 9.52 -0.50
N LYS A 110 -8.71 8.60 0.28
CA LYS A 110 -8.97 7.22 -0.16
C LYS A 110 -10.01 7.18 -1.28
N SER A 111 -11.10 7.93 -1.14
CA SER A 111 -12.16 8.02 -2.15
C SER A 111 -11.64 8.67 -3.43
N ALA A 112 -10.80 9.69 -3.32
CA ALA A 112 -10.16 10.34 -4.45
C ALA A 112 -9.26 9.38 -5.24
N LEU A 113 -8.45 8.59 -4.52
CA LEU A 113 -7.60 7.57 -5.15
C LEU A 113 -8.43 6.48 -5.84
N GLU A 114 -9.52 6.03 -5.22
CA GLU A 114 -10.46 5.07 -5.82
C GLU A 114 -11.08 5.62 -7.13
N LEU A 115 -11.51 6.89 -7.15
CA LEU A 115 -12.02 7.53 -8.36
C LEU A 115 -10.97 7.58 -9.47
N ILE A 116 -9.76 8.04 -9.15
CA ILE A 116 -8.64 8.10 -10.11
C ILE A 116 -8.32 6.71 -10.65
N LYS A 117 -8.30 5.70 -9.77
CA LYS A 117 -8.07 4.31 -10.17
C LYS A 117 -9.17 3.82 -11.11
N ASN A 118 -10.44 4.13 -10.84
CA ASN A 118 -11.54 3.75 -11.71
C ASN A 118 -11.47 4.43 -13.09
N TRP A 119 -11.13 5.72 -13.14
CA TRP A 119 -10.92 6.42 -14.41
C TRP A 119 -9.76 5.82 -15.21
N PHE A 120 -8.67 5.47 -14.53
CA PHE A 120 -7.54 4.83 -15.17
C PHE A 120 -7.89 3.43 -15.69
N LEU A 121 -8.56 2.60 -14.88
CA LEU A 121 -8.98 1.26 -15.31
C LEU A 121 -9.98 1.30 -16.47
N ALA A 122 -10.81 2.34 -16.57
CA ALA A 122 -11.71 2.55 -17.70
C ALA A 122 -10.97 2.79 -19.03
N SER A 123 -9.68 3.15 -19.00
CA SER A 123 -8.84 3.25 -20.21
C SER A 123 -8.40 1.89 -20.76
N GLY A 124 -8.63 0.79 -20.02
CA GLY A 124 -8.27 -0.58 -20.42
C GLY A 124 -6.86 -1.03 -19.99
N ALA A 125 -6.11 -0.19 -19.28
CA ALA A 125 -4.78 -0.51 -18.76
C ALA A 125 -4.81 -1.08 -17.32
N GLU A 126 -3.75 -1.80 -16.93
CA GLU A 126 -3.61 -2.35 -15.58
C GLU A 126 -3.01 -1.33 -14.61
N TRP A 127 -3.58 -1.21 -13.40
CA TRP A 127 -3.15 -0.20 -12.40
C TRP A 127 -1.65 -0.27 -12.03
N VAL A 128 -1.04 -1.45 -12.18
CA VAL A 128 0.37 -1.71 -11.87
C VAL A 128 1.33 -1.22 -12.96
N ASP A 129 0.82 -0.89 -14.15
CA ASP A 129 1.61 -0.39 -15.26
C ASP A 129 1.87 1.12 -15.09
N ASP A 130 3.08 1.45 -14.66
CA ASP A 130 3.49 2.83 -14.44
C ASP A 130 3.61 3.61 -15.77
N GLU A 131 4.03 2.97 -16.87
CA GLU A 131 4.18 3.63 -18.18
C GLU A 131 2.81 4.01 -18.74
N ALA A 132 1.86 3.06 -18.72
CA ALA A 132 0.48 3.33 -19.11
C ALA A 132 -0.17 4.41 -18.23
N PHE A 133 0.13 4.42 -16.93
CA PHE A 133 -0.37 5.47 -16.05
C PHE A 133 0.12 6.86 -16.43
N PHE A 134 1.42 7.02 -16.70
CA PHE A 134 1.96 8.32 -17.10
C PHE A 134 1.40 8.77 -18.45
N ALA A 135 1.30 7.86 -19.43
CA ALA A 135 0.68 8.15 -20.72
C ALA A 135 -0.78 8.62 -20.57
N TRP A 136 -1.58 7.95 -19.74
CA TRP A 136 -2.96 8.34 -19.46
C TRP A 136 -3.07 9.66 -18.70
N LYS A 137 -2.19 9.88 -17.71
CA LYS A 137 -2.20 11.09 -16.89
C LYS A 137 -1.88 12.34 -17.72
N ASP A 138 -0.88 12.22 -18.59
CA ASP A 138 -0.36 13.32 -19.39
C ASP A 138 -1.22 13.58 -20.65
N ASP A 139 -2.09 12.64 -21.01
CA ASP A 139 -3.09 12.84 -22.05
C ASP A 139 -4.16 13.89 -21.66
N ALA A 140 -4.45 14.79 -22.59
CA ALA A 140 -5.38 15.90 -22.39
C ALA A 140 -6.85 15.48 -22.27
N HIS A 141 -7.20 14.25 -22.68
CA HIS A 141 -8.54 13.69 -22.56
C HIS A 141 -8.72 12.72 -21.41
N GLY A 142 -7.65 12.06 -20.95
CA GLY A 142 -7.69 11.09 -19.86
C GLY A 142 -8.21 11.68 -18.54
N CYS A 143 -7.36 12.40 -17.82
CA CYS A 143 -7.73 12.87 -16.47
C CYS A 143 -8.51 14.20 -16.48
N GLN A 144 -8.20 15.10 -17.41
CA GLN A 144 -8.78 16.45 -17.42
C GLN A 144 -10.29 16.46 -17.66
N THR A 145 -10.81 15.54 -18.48
CA THR A 145 -12.25 15.42 -18.73
C THR A 145 -13.00 15.09 -17.45
N HIS A 146 -12.54 14.08 -16.72
CA HIS A 146 -13.14 13.69 -15.44
C HIS A 146 -13.03 14.79 -14.37
N LEU A 147 -11.92 15.53 -14.34
CA LEU A 147 -11.79 16.69 -13.44
C LEU A 147 -12.78 17.81 -13.79
N LYS A 148 -13.04 18.06 -15.08
CA LYS A 148 -14.07 19.03 -15.50
C LYS A 148 -15.47 18.56 -15.10
N GLU A 149 -15.78 17.29 -15.28
CA GLU A 149 -17.06 16.70 -14.84
C GLU A 149 -17.26 16.82 -13.33
N LEU A 150 -16.21 16.57 -12.52
CA LEU A 150 -16.28 16.75 -11.08
C LEU A 150 -16.56 18.21 -10.69
N ARG A 151 -15.87 19.17 -11.34
CA ARG A 151 -16.13 20.60 -11.12
C ARG A 151 -17.57 20.97 -11.46
N ALA A 152 -18.10 20.47 -12.58
CA ALA A 152 -19.48 20.71 -12.99
C ALA A 152 -20.47 20.13 -11.96
N LYS A 153 -20.27 18.87 -11.52
CA LYS A 153 -21.09 18.23 -10.48
C LYS A 153 -21.06 19.01 -9.16
N ARG A 154 -19.90 19.51 -8.76
CA ARG A 154 -19.76 20.36 -7.56
C ARG A 154 -20.60 21.62 -7.68
N VAL A 155 -20.45 22.36 -8.77
CA VAL A 155 -21.20 23.61 -9.00
C VAL A 155 -22.70 23.32 -9.05
N LEU A 156 -23.12 22.24 -9.72
CA LEU A 156 -24.52 21.82 -9.75
C LEU A 156 -25.08 21.53 -8.36
N SER A 157 -24.34 20.80 -7.52
CA SER A 157 -24.73 20.52 -6.13
C SER A 157 -24.86 21.81 -5.31
N GLN A 158 -23.89 22.74 -5.45
CA GLN A 158 -23.95 24.05 -4.78
C GLN A 158 -25.16 24.87 -5.24
N LEU A 159 -25.46 24.91 -6.53
CA LEU A 159 -26.62 25.61 -7.08
C LEU A 159 -27.95 24.97 -6.66
N SER A 160 -28.01 23.64 -6.62
CA SER A 160 -29.23 22.92 -6.20
C SER A 160 -29.60 23.26 -4.76
N ARG A 161 -28.59 23.33 -3.86
CA ARG A 161 -28.79 23.75 -2.46
C ARG A 161 -29.30 25.19 -2.34
N LEU A 162 -28.86 26.09 -3.23
CA LEU A 162 -29.35 27.48 -3.27
C LEU A 162 -30.75 27.61 -3.91
N GLY A 163 -31.31 26.54 -4.48
CA GLY A 163 -32.65 26.54 -5.05
C GLY A 163 -33.77 26.14 -4.09
N GLU A 164 -33.44 25.77 -2.85
CA GLU A 164 -34.38 25.15 -1.91
C GLU A 164 -35.33 26.14 -1.22
N SER A 165 -34.97 27.43 -1.16
CA SER A 165 -35.81 28.46 -0.53
C SER A 165 -35.95 29.71 -1.41
N ALA A 166 -37.04 30.45 -1.22
CA ALA A 166 -37.29 31.69 -1.94
C ALA A 166 -36.22 32.78 -1.67
N SER A 167 -35.67 32.79 -0.44
CA SER A 167 -34.55 33.67 -0.08
C SER A 167 -33.24 33.27 -0.76
N ASP A 168 -32.96 31.96 -0.89
CA ASP A 168 -31.76 31.48 -1.55
C ASP A 168 -31.81 31.71 -3.07
N LEU A 169 -33.00 31.62 -3.67
CA LEU A 169 -33.22 31.98 -5.07
C LEU A 169 -32.98 33.46 -5.35
N ASP A 170 -33.39 34.36 -4.45
CA ASP A 170 -33.08 35.80 -4.61
C ASP A 170 -31.58 36.07 -4.44
N ALA A 171 -30.92 35.41 -3.48
CA ALA A 171 -29.47 35.47 -3.32
C ALA A 171 -28.72 34.95 -4.56
N LEU A 172 -29.19 33.86 -5.17
CA LEU A 172 -28.65 33.32 -6.42
C LEU A 172 -28.76 34.34 -7.56
N ARG A 173 -29.93 34.98 -7.71
CA ARG A 173 -30.17 36.02 -8.72
C ARG A 173 -29.21 37.20 -8.54
N GLN A 174 -29.05 37.69 -7.32
CA GLN A 174 -28.13 38.79 -7.01
C GLN A 174 -26.67 38.39 -7.27
N GLY A 175 -26.29 37.15 -6.92
CA GLY A 175 -24.96 36.60 -7.18
C GLY A 175 -24.64 36.47 -8.66
N LEU A 176 -25.58 36.00 -9.48
CA LEU A 176 -25.42 35.91 -10.94
C LEU A 176 -25.27 37.30 -11.58
N ALA A 177 -26.06 38.29 -11.14
CA ALA A 177 -25.93 39.66 -11.62
C ALA A 177 -24.53 40.27 -11.28
N ALA A 178 -24.03 40.02 -10.07
CA ALA A 178 -22.69 40.44 -9.65
C ALA A 178 -21.56 39.69 -10.38
N LEU A 179 -21.77 38.42 -10.75
CA LEU A 179 -20.80 37.66 -11.54
C LEU A 179 -20.73 38.20 -12.97
N LEU A 180 -21.87 38.41 -13.62
CA LEU A 180 -21.95 38.95 -14.98
C LEU A 180 -21.27 40.32 -15.09
N SER A 181 -21.37 41.18 -14.07
CA SER A 181 -20.71 42.48 -14.08
C SER A 181 -19.17 42.41 -13.99
N ARG A 182 -18.62 41.34 -13.40
CA ARG A 182 -17.16 41.12 -13.24
C ARG A 182 -16.52 40.37 -14.40
N VAL A 183 -17.28 39.57 -15.13
CA VAL A 183 -16.79 38.80 -16.28
C VAL A 183 -16.54 39.75 -17.47
N ASP A 184 -15.50 39.45 -18.26
CA ASP A 184 -15.14 40.23 -19.45
C ASP A 184 -16.27 40.24 -20.50
N PRO A 185 -16.35 41.25 -21.38
CA PRO A 185 -17.46 41.40 -22.32
C PRO A 185 -17.64 40.19 -23.26
N SER A 186 -16.55 39.50 -23.64
CA SER A 186 -16.59 38.40 -24.60
C SER A 186 -17.15 37.11 -23.97
N SER A 187 -16.75 36.79 -22.75
CA SER A 187 -17.26 35.64 -21.99
C SER A 187 -18.67 35.90 -21.47
N ARG A 188 -19.01 37.16 -21.14
CA ARG A 188 -20.36 37.58 -20.75
C ARG A 188 -21.37 37.36 -21.87
N GLY A 189 -21.02 37.71 -23.11
CA GLY A 189 -21.88 37.48 -24.28
C GLY A 189 -22.22 36.01 -24.47
N LYS A 190 -21.21 35.13 -24.38
CA LYS A 190 -21.40 33.67 -24.47
C LYS A 190 -22.30 33.12 -23.36
N LEU A 191 -22.06 33.55 -22.11
CA LEU A 191 -22.90 33.15 -20.97
C LEU A 191 -24.37 33.52 -21.16
N ILE A 192 -24.65 34.74 -21.63
CA ILE A 192 -26.02 35.19 -21.88
C ILE A 192 -26.66 34.37 -22.99
N GLU A 193 -25.93 34.11 -24.09
CA GLU A 193 -26.41 33.27 -25.19
C GLU A 193 -26.73 31.84 -24.71
N ASP A 194 -25.85 31.24 -23.92
CA ASP A 194 -26.04 29.90 -23.35
C ASP A 194 -27.24 29.85 -22.40
N PHE A 195 -27.42 30.84 -21.53
CA PHE A 195 -28.61 30.94 -20.66
C PHE A 195 -29.91 31.13 -21.45
N THR A 196 -29.86 31.90 -22.55
CA THR A 196 -31.05 32.14 -23.39
C THR A 196 -31.46 30.86 -24.10
N LYS A 197 -30.50 30.07 -24.61
CA LYS A 197 -30.75 28.75 -25.21
C LYS A 197 -31.30 27.71 -24.23
N LEU A 198 -30.99 27.85 -22.94
CA LEU A 198 -31.52 26.97 -21.89
C LEU A 198 -32.95 27.33 -21.45
N ALA A 199 -33.45 28.50 -21.85
CA ALA A 199 -34.79 29.00 -21.51
C ALA A 199 -35.82 28.83 -22.64
N GLU A 200 -35.38 28.44 -23.85
CA GLU A 200 -36.24 27.99 -24.96
C GLU A 200 -36.56 26.49 -24.86
#